data_AF-A0A8T2WNF9-F1
#
_entry.id   AF-A0A8T2WNF9-F1
#
_cell.length_a   1.000
_cell.length_b   1.000
_cell.length_c   1.000
_cell.angle_alpha   90.00
_cell.angle_beta   90.00
_cell.angle_gamma   90.00
#
_symmetry.space_group_name_H-M   'P 1'
#
loop_
_entity.id
_entity.type
_entity.pdbx_description
1 polymer ?
#
loop_
_entity_poly.entity_id
_entity_poly.type
_entity_poly.pdbx_seq_one_letter_code
_entity_poly.pdbx_strand_id
1 'polypeptide(L)'
;MAPRLLRLAYRRVTFKVVFFILLILVPICVIGILTHAQHVSYFLRPLWDNPPSSPLNTYLTIMQRMSQWNIFATYMVGPHDLSLARVFDAIIFSNELDILEIRWQELYPYITKFVILESNTTFTGIPKPLFFDSNRSRFAFAKEKIVHGVFSGRIAARGKNEDPFVLEFEQRKAMSGLLRSSGISHGDLIIMSDADEIPSPHTLKLLQWCDEIPHAMHLELKHYMYSFEFPVDYSSWRATIQIFGPRTGYRHSRQTDLILSDSGWHCSFCFRRLQEFVFKMTAYSHADRVRRNEFLNYSRIQKIICSGNDLFDMLPEEHTFQALIKKMGPIPHSASAVHLPSYLIENADKFRFLLPGNCLRT
;
A
#
# COMPACT_ATOMS: atom_id res chain seq x y z
N MET A 1 -78.56 -30.01 10.25
CA MET A 1 -77.55 -29.12 9.66
C MET A 1 -76.57 -28.72 10.76
N ALA A 2 -75.33 -29.19 10.67
CA ALA A 2 -74.16 -28.82 11.49
C ALA A 2 -72.90 -29.35 10.75
N PRO A 3 -71.72 -28.73 10.86
CA PRO A 3 -70.97 -28.24 9.71
C PRO A 3 -69.85 -29.18 9.21
N ARG A 4 -69.56 -29.11 7.90
CA ARG A 4 -68.35 -29.68 7.30
C ARG A 4 -67.13 -28.92 7.79
N LEU A 5 -66.33 -29.55 8.65
CA LEU A 5 -64.96 -29.12 8.95
C LEU A 5 -64.08 -29.30 7.71
N LEU A 6 -63.67 -28.19 7.10
CA LEU A 6 -62.60 -28.13 6.11
C LEU A 6 -61.29 -28.61 6.77
N ARG A 7 -60.93 -29.88 6.57
CA ARG A 7 -59.58 -30.37 6.86
C ARG A 7 -58.61 -29.70 5.89
N LEU A 8 -57.86 -28.71 6.37
CA LEU A 8 -56.61 -28.27 5.73
C LEU A 8 -55.67 -29.48 5.65
N ALA A 9 -55.51 -30.02 4.45
CA ALA A 9 -54.56 -31.09 4.17
C ALA A 9 -53.13 -30.53 4.23
N TYR A 10 -52.45 -30.70 5.36
CA TYR A 10 -51.02 -30.48 5.46
C TYR A 10 -50.30 -31.56 4.64
N ARG A 11 -49.90 -31.23 3.40
CA ARG A 11 -49.10 -32.11 2.54
C ARG A 11 -47.79 -32.45 3.25
N ARG A 12 -47.66 -33.68 3.77
CA ARG A 12 -46.36 -34.24 4.16
C ARG A 12 -45.47 -34.30 2.93
N VAL A 13 -44.48 -33.43 2.86
CA VAL A 13 -43.38 -33.55 1.90
C VAL A 13 -42.76 -34.92 2.12
N THR A 14 -42.83 -35.80 1.12
CA THR A 14 -42.30 -37.16 1.22
C THR A 14 -40.78 -37.11 1.31
N PHE A 15 -40.18 -38.03 2.08
CA PHE A 15 -38.72 -38.15 2.22
C PHE A 15 -37.98 -38.17 0.87
N LYS A 16 -38.61 -38.76 -0.16
CA LYS A 16 -38.11 -38.74 -1.54
C LYS A 16 -37.96 -37.32 -2.11
N VAL A 17 -38.92 -36.43 -1.86
CA VAL A 17 -38.88 -35.03 -2.32
C VAL A 17 -37.75 -34.28 -1.60
N VAL A 18 -37.59 -34.47 -0.28
CA VAL A 18 -36.47 -33.87 0.47
C VAL A 18 -35.12 -34.39 -0.05
N PHE A 19 -35.01 -35.69 -0.33
CA PHE A 19 -33.80 -36.30 -0.88
C PHE A 19 -33.44 -35.72 -2.26
N PHE A 20 -34.40 -35.60 -3.19
CA PHE A 20 -34.15 -34.99 -4.50
C PHE A 20 -33.79 -33.50 -4.40
N ILE A 21 -34.42 -32.76 -3.48
CA ILE A 21 -34.07 -31.36 -3.20
C ILE A 21 -32.62 -31.26 -2.73
N LEU A 22 -32.19 -32.10 -1.79
CA LEU A 22 -30.80 -32.12 -1.30
C LEU A 22 -29.82 -32.56 -2.40
N LEU A 23 -30.19 -33.53 -3.25
CA LEU A 23 -29.34 -34.01 -4.34
C LEU A 23 -29.09 -32.92 -5.40
N ILE A 24 -29.97 -31.93 -5.52
CA ILE A 24 -29.80 -30.77 -6.40
C ILE A 24 -29.12 -29.61 -5.66
N LEU A 25 -29.56 -29.29 -4.44
CA LEU A 25 -29.03 -28.17 -3.66
C LEU A 25 -27.58 -28.38 -3.22
N VAL A 26 -27.21 -29.59 -2.79
CA VAL A 26 -25.85 -29.84 -2.30
C VAL A 26 -24.81 -29.64 -3.40
N PRO A 27 -24.93 -30.20 -4.62
CA PRO A 27 -24.01 -29.90 -5.71
C PRO A 27 -24.01 -28.42 -6.11
N ILE A 28 -25.17 -27.76 -6.16
CA ILE A 28 -25.25 -26.31 -6.46
C ILE A 28 -24.51 -25.50 -5.39
N CYS A 29 -24.70 -25.81 -4.11
CA CYS A 29 -24.00 -25.17 -3.01
C CYS A 29 -22.51 -25.47 -3.06
N VAL A 30 -22.09 -26.70 -3.35
CA VAL A 30 -20.66 -27.07 -3.46
C VAL A 30 -20.01 -26.35 -4.64
N ILE A 31 -20.65 -26.32 -5.81
CA ILE A 31 -20.17 -25.56 -6.98
C ILE A 31 -20.12 -24.08 -6.65
N GLY A 32 -21.16 -23.53 -6.00
CA GLY A 32 -21.20 -22.14 -5.54
C GLY A 32 -20.07 -21.80 -4.57
N ILE A 33 -19.81 -22.65 -3.59
CA ILE A 33 -18.70 -22.49 -2.63
C ILE A 33 -17.37 -22.59 -3.35
N LEU A 34 -17.16 -23.54 -4.27
CA LEU A 34 -15.90 -23.70 -4.99
C LEU A 34 -15.62 -22.51 -5.93
N THR A 35 -16.65 -22.01 -6.61
CA THR A 35 -16.55 -20.85 -7.52
C THR A 35 -16.38 -19.52 -6.78
N HIS A 36 -16.95 -19.40 -5.57
CA HIS A 36 -16.85 -18.21 -4.73
C HIS A 36 -15.97 -18.42 -3.48
N ALA A 37 -15.10 -19.44 -3.48
CA ALA A 37 -14.36 -19.88 -2.30
C ALA A 37 -13.59 -18.74 -1.63
N GLN A 38 -12.98 -17.86 -2.43
CA GLN A 38 -12.28 -16.69 -1.93
C GLN A 38 -13.22 -15.68 -1.24
N HIS A 39 -14.37 -15.37 -1.83
CA HIS A 39 -15.33 -14.44 -1.22
C HIS A 39 -15.90 -15.01 0.08
N VAL A 40 -16.20 -16.32 0.08
CA VAL A 40 -16.64 -17.03 1.28
C VAL A 40 -15.53 -17.02 2.35
N SER A 41 -14.29 -17.31 1.95
CA SER A 41 -13.14 -17.32 2.85
C SER A 41 -12.87 -15.93 3.46
N TYR A 42 -12.92 -14.86 2.66
CA TYR A 42 -12.72 -13.48 3.13
C TYR A 42 -13.88 -13.03 4.02
N PHE A 43 -15.12 -13.33 3.63
CA PHE A 43 -16.29 -13.00 4.44
C PHE A 43 -16.28 -13.72 5.80
N LEU A 44 -15.85 -14.99 5.81
CA LEU A 44 -15.75 -15.80 7.02
C LEU A 44 -14.39 -15.67 7.72
N ARG A 45 -13.45 -14.84 7.22
CA ARG A 45 -12.13 -14.60 7.82
C ARG A 45 -12.21 -14.32 9.32
N PRO A 46 -13.15 -13.50 9.83
CA PRO A 46 -13.31 -13.28 11.27
C PRO A 46 -13.59 -14.53 12.13
N LEU A 47 -13.93 -15.68 11.52
CA LEU A 47 -14.18 -16.93 12.24
C LEU A 47 -12.94 -17.83 12.35
N TRP A 48 -11.98 -17.70 11.44
CA TRP A 48 -10.86 -18.66 11.32
C TRP A 48 -9.47 -18.00 11.36
N ASP A 49 -9.39 -16.70 11.10
CA ASP A 49 -8.15 -15.94 11.13
C ASP A 49 -8.17 -14.94 12.29
N ASN A 50 -7.05 -14.84 13.01
CA ASN A 50 -6.92 -13.95 14.15
C ASN A 50 -6.02 -12.76 13.77
N PRO A 51 -6.28 -11.56 14.31
CA PRO A 51 -5.35 -10.47 14.15
C PRO A 51 -3.99 -10.89 14.76
N PRO A 52 -2.87 -10.31 14.27
CA PRO A 52 -1.55 -10.61 14.81
C PRO A 52 -1.52 -10.42 16.34
N SER A 53 -0.91 -11.39 17.03
CA SER A 53 -0.96 -11.57 18.50
C SER A 53 -0.44 -10.38 19.32
N SER A 54 0.33 -9.50 18.70
CA SER A 54 0.66 -8.17 19.21
C SER A 54 0.18 -7.18 18.13
N PRO A 55 -0.95 -6.48 18.30
CA PRO A 55 -1.23 -5.31 17.48
C PRO A 55 -0.06 -4.33 17.66
N LEU A 56 0.24 -3.53 16.64
CA LEU A 56 1.24 -2.48 16.78
C LEU A 56 0.70 -1.47 17.81
N ASN A 57 1.07 -1.68 19.07
CA ASN A 57 0.36 -1.14 20.23
C ASN A 57 1.04 0.08 20.85
N THR A 58 2.25 0.42 20.39
CA THR A 58 2.99 1.58 20.89
C THR A 58 2.99 2.65 19.83
N TYR A 59 1.94 3.45 19.85
CA TYR A 59 1.85 4.69 19.09
C TYR A 59 2.69 5.76 19.79
N LEU A 60 3.70 6.26 19.09
CA LEU A 60 4.40 7.47 19.48
C LEU A 60 3.59 8.66 18.94
N THR A 61 2.77 9.26 19.80
CA THR A 61 2.00 10.46 19.47
C THR A 61 2.75 11.70 19.96
N ILE A 62 2.80 12.73 19.12
CA ILE A 62 3.47 13.98 19.45
C ILE A 62 2.42 15.01 19.91
N MET A 63 2.59 15.55 21.11
CA MET A 63 1.83 16.73 21.54
C MET A 63 2.61 17.99 21.16
N GLN A 64 2.12 18.70 20.15
CA GLN A 64 2.65 20.01 19.78
C GLN A 64 2.12 21.05 20.78
N ARG A 65 2.91 21.42 21.80
CA ARG A 65 2.50 22.51 22.71
C ARG A 65 2.76 23.85 22.01
N MET A 66 1.68 24.60 21.73
CA MET A 66 1.74 25.99 21.25
C MET A 66 2.30 26.91 22.34
N SER A 67 3.63 27.00 22.41
CA SER A 67 4.45 28.10 22.93
C SER A 67 5.77 27.47 23.37
N GLN A 68 6.83 27.82 22.64
CA GLN A 68 8.17 27.24 22.74
C GLN A 68 8.29 25.83 22.13
N TRP A 69 9.22 25.71 21.19
CA TRP A 69 9.54 24.52 20.40
C TRP A 69 10.19 23.40 21.22
N ASN A 70 9.55 23.00 22.31
CA ASN A 70 9.93 21.83 23.11
C ASN A 70 8.96 20.69 22.79
N ILE A 71 9.22 20.01 21.67
CA ILE A 71 8.49 18.81 21.29
C ILE A 71 9.07 17.64 22.07
N PHE A 72 8.54 17.37 23.27
CA PHE A 72 8.87 16.18 24.03
C PHE A 72 7.82 15.09 23.75
N ALA A 73 8.18 14.13 22.90
CA ALA A 73 7.60 12.79 23.00
C ALA A 73 8.19 12.14 24.26
N THR A 74 7.39 11.39 25.02
CA THR A 74 7.73 10.78 26.33
C THR A 74 9.01 9.91 26.33
N TYR A 75 9.64 9.68 25.18
CA TYR A 75 10.82 8.84 24.96
C TYR A 75 11.94 9.47 24.11
N MET A 76 11.85 10.75 23.70
CA MET A 76 12.84 11.41 22.84
C MET A 76 13.41 12.63 23.57
N VAL A 77 14.69 12.59 23.94
CA VAL A 77 15.38 13.64 24.70
C VAL A 77 16.25 14.49 23.76
N GLY A 78 16.28 15.80 23.99
CA GLY A 78 17.37 16.73 23.61
C GLY A 78 17.37 17.29 22.17
N PRO A 79 17.67 18.59 21.97
CA PRO A 79 18.10 19.11 20.68
C PRO A 79 19.61 18.86 20.46
N HIS A 80 19.94 18.31 19.29
CA HIS A 80 21.32 18.13 18.80
C HIS A 80 22.16 19.41 18.90
N ASP A 81 23.35 19.31 19.51
CA ASP A 81 24.27 20.45 19.62
C ASP A 81 25.21 20.62 18.41
N LEU A 82 25.43 19.62 17.54
CA LEU A 82 26.18 19.80 16.28
C LEU A 82 25.85 18.72 15.23
N SER A 83 25.24 19.14 14.10
CA SER A 83 24.85 18.39 12.87
C SER A 83 23.58 17.54 12.91
N LEU A 84 22.65 17.84 11.98
CA LEU A 84 21.40 17.12 11.77
C LEU A 84 21.65 15.66 11.33
N ALA A 85 20.83 14.72 11.80
CA ALA A 85 20.94 13.31 11.40
C ALA A 85 20.80 13.15 9.88
N ARG A 86 21.68 12.32 9.30
CA ARG A 86 21.67 12.01 7.86
C ARG A 86 20.60 10.98 7.57
N VAL A 87 19.66 11.32 6.70
CA VAL A 87 18.55 10.45 6.30
C VAL A 87 18.70 9.99 4.85
N PHE A 88 18.55 8.70 4.61
CA PHE A 88 18.55 8.07 3.29
C PHE A 88 17.15 7.57 2.96
N ASP A 89 16.65 7.91 1.77
CA ASP A 89 15.36 7.44 1.28
C ASP A 89 15.58 6.26 0.32
N ALA A 90 15.08 5.08 0.65
CA ALA A 90 15.34 3.85 -0.08
C ALA A 90 14.04 3.27 -0.66
N ILE A 91 13.96 3.17 -1.99
CA ILE A 91 12.80 2.62 -2.69
C ILE A 91 13.19 1.63 -3.79
N ILE A 92 12.33 0.64 -4.02
CA ILE A 92 12.31 -0.17 -5.25
C ILE A 92 11.26 0.45 -6.18
N PHE A 93 11.66 0.76 -7.41
CA PHE A 93 10.85 1.56 -8.32
C PHE A 93 10.32 0.77 -9.53
N SER A 94 9.04 1.00 -9.85
CA SER A 94 8.37 0.36 -10.98
C SER A 94 7.96 1.35 -12.06
N ASN A 95 6.87 2.11 -11.90
CA ASN A 95 6.33 3.01 -12.92
C ASN A 95 5.64 4.27 -12.36
N GLU A 96 5.67 4.50 -11.05
CA GLU A 96 4.98 5.57 -10.33
C GLU A 96 5.67 6.96 -10.47
N LEU A 97 5.98 7.42 -11.68
CA LEU A 97 6.78 8.64 -11.91
C LEU A 97 6.15 9.91 -11.29
N ASP A 98 4.82 10.05 -11.36
CA ASP A 98 4.12 11.21 -10.81
C ASP A 98 4.17 11.26 -9.28
N ILE A 99 3.99 10.11 -8.64
CA ILE A 99 4.08 9.98 -7.18
C ILE A 99 5.53 10.10 -6.72
N LEU A 100 6.50 9.57 -7.47
CA LEU A 100 7.92 9.74 -7.18
C LEU A 100 8.33 11.22 -7.20
N GLU A 101 7.81 12.01 -8.15
CA GLU A 101 8.10 13.44 -8.19
C GLU A 101 7.55 14.16 -6.94
N ILE A 102 6.30 13.89 -6.57
CA ILE A 102 5.70 14.47 -5.36
C ILE A 102 6.53 14.07 -4.15
N ARG A 103 6.81 12.77 -3.98
CA ARG A 103 7.64 12.25 -2.90
C ARG A 103 8.98 13.00 -2.82
N TRP A 104 9.76 13.02 -3.89
CA TRP A 104 11.10 13.59 -3.82
C TRP A 104 11.10 15.10 -3.60
N GLN A 105 10.10 15.82 -4.09
CA GLN A 105 9.97 17.26 -3.83
C GLN A 105 9.63 17.54 -2.36
N GLU A 106 8.74 16.75 -1.75
CA GLU A 106 8.45 16.84 -0.31
C GLU A 106 9.68 16.56 0.55
N LEU A 107 10.44 15.51 0.19
CA LEU A 107 11.54 15.01 1.02
C LEU A 107 12.89 15.71 0.73
N TYR A 108 13.03 16.41 -0.40
CA TYR A 108 14.31 16.96 -0.89
C TYR A 108 15.11 17.72 0.17
N PRO A 109 14.50 18.60 1.01
CA PRO A 109 15.25 19.36 2.01
C PRO A 109 15.87 18.49 3.12
N TYR A 110 15.27 17.34 3.42
CA TYR A 110 15.58 16.52 4.60
C TYR A 110 16.44 15.30 4.25
N ILE A 111 16.42 14.86 2.99
CA ILE A 111 17.14 13.67 2.55
C ILE A 111 18.57 13.99 2.17
N THR A 112 19.50 13.16 2.65
CA THR A 112 20.90 13.16 2.26
C THR A 112 21.07 12.54 0.88
N LYS A 113 20.53 11.33 0.67
CA LYS A 113 20.52 10.66 -0.63
C LYS A 113 19.23 9.89 -0.88
N PHE A 114 18.76 9.96 -2.12
CA PHE A 114 17.70 9.13 -2.66
C PHE A 114 18.33 7.90 -3.30
N VAL A 115 18.11 6.74 -2.71
CA VAL A 115 18.57 5.44 -3.20
C VAL A 115 17.40 4.76 -3.90
N ILE A 116 17.51 4.59 -5.21
CA ILE A 116 16.46 4.05 -6.07
C ILE A 116 16.99 2.84 -6.81
N LEU A 117 16.35 1.69 -6.61
CA LEU A 117 16.62 0.48 -7.38
C LEU A 117 15.52 0.30 -8.43
N GLU A 118 15.91 0.22 -9.70
CA GLU A 118 15.00 -0.07 -10.80
C GLU A 118 15.34 -1.41 -11.45
N SER A 119 14.33 -2.18 -11.85
CA SER A 119 14.50 -3.44 -12.58
C SER A 119 14.04 -3.32 -14.04
N ASN A 120 14.67 -4.07 -14.95
CA ASN A 120 14.21 -4.26 -16.33
C ASN A 120 13.11 -5.32 -16.49
N THR A 121 12.66 -5.92 -15.39
CA THR A 121 11.47 -6.79 -15.35
C THR A 121 10.57 -6.43 -14.16
N THR A 122 9.29 -6.79 -14.26
CA THR A 122 8.34 -6.76 -13.15
C THR A 122 8.62 -7.89 -12.14
N PHE A 123 7.91 -7.91 -11.00
CA PHE A 123 7.98 -9.05 -10.06
C PHE A 123 7.37 -10.32 -10.66
N THR A 124 6.46 -10.19 -11.62
CA THR A 124 5.93 -11.30 -12.43
C THR A 124 6.83 -11.71 -13.61
N GLY A 125 8.02 -11.10 -13.75
CA GLY A 125 8.98 -11.44 -14.80
C GLY A 125 8.61 -10.93 -16.20
N ILE A 126 7.71 -9.94 -16.30
CA ILE A 126 7.37 -9.27 -17.56
C ILE A 126 8.46 -8.22 -17.86
N PRO A 127 9.07 -8.20 -19.06
CA PRO A 127 10.02 -7.15 -19.43
C PRO A 127 9.40 -5.76 -19.35
N LYS A 128 10.12 -4.80 -18.77
CA LYS A 128 9.71 -3.40 -18.68
C LYS A 128 10.88 -2.47 -18.99
N PRO A 129 10.63 -1.28 -19.58
CA PRO A 129 11.67 -0.28 -19.69
C PRO A 129 12.11 0.20 -18.30
N LEU A 130 13.29 0.79 -18.25
CA LEU A 130 13.77 1.55 -17.09
C LEU A 130 13.07 2.92 -17.12
N PHE A 131 11.88 2.99 -16.52
CA PHE A 131 11.02 4.17 -16.45
C PHE A 131 11.70 5.34 -15.74
N PHE A 132 12.39 5.11 -14.62
CA PHE A 132 13.14 6.16 -13.94
C PHE A 132 14.33 6.61 -14.79
N ASP A 133 15.13 5.68 -15.30
CA ASP A 133 16.32 6.01 -16.07
C ASP A 133 15.99 6.84 -17.33
N SER A 134 14.96 6.42 -18.08
CA SER A 134 14.46 7.13 -19.26
C SER A 134 13.85 8.51 -18.96
N ASN A 135 13.47 8.79 -17.71
CA ASN A 135 12.87 10.06 -17.28
C ASN A 135 13.75 10.83 -16.29
N ARG A 136 15.06 10.53 -16.20
CA ARG A 136 16.00 11.17 -15.27
C ARG A 136 15.99 12.70 -15.30
N SER A 137 15.76 13.30 -16.45
CA SER A 137 15.69 14.77 -16.60
C SER A 137 14.60 15.39 -15.73
N ARG A 138 13.50 14.67 -15.47
CA ARG A 138 12.41 15.08 -14.58
C ARG A 138 12.88 15.29 -13.13
N PHE A 139 13.94 14.59 -12.73
CA PHE A 139 14.50 14.60 -11.37
C PHE A 139 15.85 15.33 -11.30
N ALA A 140 16.15 16.19 -12.28
CA ALA A 140 17.43 16.90 -12.34
C ALA A 140 17.69 17.77 -11.09
N PHE A 141 16.66 18.28 -10.44
CA PHE A 141 16.76 19.03 -9.18
C PHE A 141 17.42 18.23 -8.05
N ALA A 142 17.31 16.90 -8.08
CA ALA A 142 17.88 16.00 -7.07
C ALA A 142 19.15 15.28 -7.54
N LYS A 143 19.69 15.61 -8.72
CA LYS A 143 20.78 14.88 -9.39
C LYS A 143 21.95 14.51 -8.46
N GLU A 144 22.38 15.42 -7.61
CA GLU A 144 23.54 15.24 -6.72
C GLU A 144 23.25 14.30 -5.53
N LYS A 145 21.98 14.09 -5.21
CA LYS A 145 21.52 13.22 -4.12
C LYS A 145 21.12 11.81 -4.60
N ILE A 146 21.08 11.55 -5.90
CA ILE A 146 20.56 10.28 -6.44
C ILE A 146 21.64 9.20 -6.48
N VAL A 147 21.32 8.03 -5.90
CA VAL A 147 22.04 6.77 -6.08
C VAL A 147 21.10 5.80 -6.80
N HIS A 148 21.38 5.54 -8.07
CA HIS A 148 20.56 4.66 -8.90
C HIS A 148 21.26 3.33 -9.11
N GLY A 149 20.56 2.23 -8.83
CA GLY A 149 20.98 0.89 -9.20
C GLY A 149 20.00 0.27 -10.19
N VAL A 150 20.53 -0.49 -11.14
CA VAL A 150 19.74 -1.30 -12.07
C VAL A 150 19.87 -2.77 -11.69
N PHE A 151 18.74 -3.42 -11.40
CA PHE A 151 18.66 -4.85 -11.22
C PHE A 151 18.32 -5.52 -12.55
N SER A 152 19.13 -6.51 -12.95
CA SER A 152 18.82 -7.36 -14.10
C SER A 152 17.90 -8.47 -13.63
N GLY A 153 16.60 -8.31 -13.87
CA GLY A 153 15.59 -9.28 -13.48
C GLY A 153 15.53 -10.50 -14.38
N ARG A 154 14.69 -11.48 -14.01
CA ARG A 154 14.45 -12.71 -14.76
C ARG A 154 13.17 -12.60 -15.57
N ILE A 155 13.24 -12.93 -16.85
CA ILE A 155 12.06 -13.04 -17.69
C ILE A 155 11.36 -14.37 -17.37
N ALA A 156 10.07 -14.30 -17.04
CA ALA A 156 9.28 -15.48 -16.75
C ALA A 156 9.19 -16.38 -17.99
N ALA A 157 9.49 -17.67 -17.84
CA ALA A 157 9.34 -18.63 -18.92
C ALA A 157 7.85 -18.82 -19.25
N ARG A 158 7.51 -18.86 -20.55
CA ARG A 158 6.12 -19.02 -21.01
C ARG A 158 5.50 -20.29 -20.42
N GLY A 159 4.38 -20.13 -19.71
CA GLY A 159 3.65 -21.24 -19.10
C GLY A 159 4.17 -21.71 -17.74
N LYS A 160 5.19 -21.07 -17.17
CA LYS A 160 5.57 -21.27 -15.77
C LYS A 160 4.97 -20.17 -14.90
N ASN A 161 4.19 -20.57 -13.91
CA ASN A 161 3.78 -19.69 -12.82
C ASN A 161 4.93 -19.68 -11.80
N GLU A 162 5.86 -18.75 -11.98
CA GLU A 162 6.86 -18.45 -10.95
C GLU A 162 6.23 -17.56 -9.89
N ASP A 163 6.56 -17.81 -8.62
CA ASP A 163 6.08 -17.00 -7.51
C ASP A 163 6.70 -15.59 -7.58
N PRO A 164 5.89 -14.52 -7.77
CA PRO A 164 6.40 -13.15 -7.87
C PRO A 164 7.17 -12.69 -6.62
N PHE A 165 6.85 -13.24 -5.45
CA PHE A 165 7.53 -12.89 -4.20
C PHE A 165 9.01 -13.29 -4.19
N VAL A 166 9.40 -14.28 -5.00
CA VAL A 166 10.81 -14.68 -5.16
C VAL A 166 11.61 -13.56 -5.84
N LEU A 167 11.11 -13.00 -6.94
CA LEU A 167 11.77 -11.90 -7.64
C LEU A 167 11.75 -10.61 -6.82
N GLU A 168 10.67 -10.35 -6.09
CA GLU A 168 10.63 -9.25 -5.12
C GLU A 168 11.73 -9.40 -4.06
N PHE A 169 11.88 -10.59 -3.47
CA PHE A 169 12.93 -10.87 -2.49
C PHE A 169 14.34 -10.67 -3.06
N GLU A 170 14.60 -11.12 -4.28
CA GLU A 170 15.88 -10.91 -4.96
C GLU A 170 16.17 -9.41 -5.17
N GLN A 171 15.17 -8.63 -5.58
CA GLN A 171 15.30 -7.17 -5.69
C GLN A 171 15.56 -6.50 -4.33
N ARG A 172 14.91 -6.94 -3.24
CA ARG A 172 15.19 -6.45 -1.87
C ARG A 172 16.63 -6.76 -1.43
N LYS A 173 17.15 -7.92 -1.81
CA LYS A 173 18.56 -8.27 -1.58
C LYS A 173 19.51 -7.37 -2.39
N ALA A 174 19.20 -7.11 -3.66
CA ALA A 174 19.98 -6.18 -4.49
C ALA A 174 19.95 -4.75 -3.92
N MET A 175 18.79 -4.30 -3.44
CA MET A 175 18.64 -2.99 -2.78
C MET A 175 19.54 -2.87 -1.54
N SER A 176 19.66 -3.95 -0.76
CA SER A 176 20.58 -4.00 0.38
C SER A 176 22.06 -3.79 -0.03
N GLY A 177 22.45 -4.31 -1.20
CA GLY A 177 23.78 -4.08 -1.78
C GLY A 177 23.97 -2.65 -2.27
N LEU A 178 22.97 -2.10 -2.96
CA LEU A 178 22.97 -0.70 -3.43
C LEU A 178 23.08 0.28 -2.26
N LEU A 179 22.36 0.03 -1.16
CA LEU A 179 22.44 0.84 0.05
C LEU A 179 23.85 0.87 0.63
N ARG A 180 24.54 -0.27 0.72
CA ARG A 180 25.92 -0.33 1.23
C ARG A 180 26.92 0.44 0.37
N SER A 181 26.64 0.62 -0.92
CA SER A 181 27.46 1.41 -1.84
C SER A 181 26.99 2.86 -2.00
N SER A 182 25.90 3.26 -1.33
CA SER A 182 25.34 4.62 -1.42
C SER A 182 26.14 5.69 -0.66
N GLY A 183 27.10 5.30 0.18
CA GLY A 183 27.80 6.20 1.11
C GLY A 183 27.07 6.42 2.44
N ILE A 184 26.11 5.55 2.76
CA ILE A 184 25.50 5.43 4.10
C ILE A 184 26.52 4.86 5.09
N SER A 185 26.49 5.37 6.32
CA SER A 185 27.40 5.02 7.41
C SER A 185 26.63 4.50 8.62
N HIS A 186 27.34 3.83 9.54
CA HIS A 186 26.74 3.37 10.79
C HIS A 186 26.15 4.55 11.58
N GLY A 187 24.91 4.42 12.03
CA GLY A 187 24.19 5.48 12.74
C GLY A 187 23.33 6.38 11.84
N ASP A 188 23.53 6.36 10.51
CA ASP A 188 22.65 7.10 9.59
C ASP A 188 21.23 6.51 9.63
N LEU A 189 20.22 7.32 9.33
CA LEU A 189 18.84 6.89 9.26
C LEU A 189 18.50 6.43 7.85
N ILE A 190 17.76 5.33 7.74
CA ILE A 190 17.26 4.82 6.47
C ILE A 190 15.74 4.65 6.53
N ILE A 191 15.06 5.24 5.55
CA ILE A 191 13.65 5.01 5.27
C ILE A 191 13.58 3.88 4.24
N MET A 192 12.81 2.83 4.54
CA MET A 192 12.52 1.75 3.61
C MET A 192 11.01 1.71 3.37
N SER A 193 10.59 2.02 2.15
CA SER A 193 9.17 2.09 1.80
C SER A 193 8.96 1.83 0.31
N ASP A 194 7.72 1.64 -0.09
CA ASP A 194 7.36 1.69 -1.49
C ASP A 194 7.35 3.13 -2.02
N ALA A 195 7.37 3.29 -3.34
CA ALA A 195 7.38 4.60 -3.98
C ALA A 195 6.11 5.42 -3.65
N ASP A 196 4.98 4.75 -3.44
CA ASP A 196 3.70 5.36 -3.12
C ASP A 196 3.46 5.64 -1.63
N GLU A 197 4.41 5.28 -0.76
CA GLU A 197 4.38 5.48 0.69
C GLU A 197 5.23 6.69 1.11
N ILE A 198 4.71 7.91 0.95
CA ILE A 198 5.41 9.20 1.12
C ILE A 198 5.44 9.60 2.61
N PRO A 199 6.60 9.57 3.30
CA PRO A 199 6.72 10.15 4.64
C PRO A 199 6.47 11.66 4.60
N SER A 200 5.98 12.24 5.70
CA SER A 200 5.75 13.68 5.73
C SER A 200 7.03 14.48 6.06
N PRO A 201 7.13 15.73 5.60
CA PRO A 201 8.20 16.64 6.02
C PRO A 201 8.32 16.82 7.53
N HIS A 202 7.19 16.84 8.26
CA HIS A 202 7.22 17.02 9.71
C HIS A 202 7.80 15.78 10.42
N THR A 203 7.56 14.58 9.89
CA THR A 203 8.14 13.34 10.40
C THR A 203 9.64 13.35 10.20
N LEU A 204 10.13 13.74 9.02
CA LEU A 204 11.58 13.85 8.79
C LEU A 204 12.23 14.91 9.68
N LYS A 205 11.62 16.09 9.86
CA LYS A 205 12.12 17.11 10.78
C LYS A 205 12.28 16.59 12.19
N LEU A 206 11.27 15.88 12.70
CA LEU A 206 11.31 15.27 14.02
C LEU A 206 12.51 14.31 14.14
N LEU A 207 12.63 13.39 13.19
CA LEU A 207 13.66 12.35 13.18
C LEU A 207 15.08 12.93 13.07
N GLN A 208 15.23 14.09 12.44
CA GLN A 208 16.51 14.80 12.34
C GLN A 208 16.90 15.56 13.61
N TRP A 209 15.93 15.86 14.48
CA TRP A 209 16.13 16.68 15.67
C TRP A 209 16.20 15.89 16.98
N CYS A 210 15.66 14.68 17.02
CA CYS A 210 15.69 13.85 18.23
C CYS A 210 17.02 13.08 18.35
N ASP A 211 17.68 13.20 19.52
CA ASP A 211 18.94 12.48 19.79
C ASP A 211 18.73 10.97 20.02
N GLU A 212 17.62 10.60 20.66
CA GLU A 212 17.29 9.21 21.00
C GLU A 212 16.05 8.73 20.24
N ILE A 213 16.26 8.20 19.04
CA ILE A 213 15.20 7.47 18.32
C ILE A 213 15.34 5.96 18.51
N PRO A 214 14.22 5.21 18.52
CA PRO A 214 14.28 3.75 18.49
C PRO A 214 15.08 3.24 17.29
N HIS A 215 15.77 2.11 17.47
CA HIS A 215 16.57 1.50 16.40
C HIS A 215 15.75 1.19 15.14
N ALA A 216 14.47 0.81 15.30
CA ALA A 216 13.52 0.63 14.20
C ALA A 216 12.11 1.03 14.65
N MET A 217 11.38 1.72 13.78
CA MET A 217 9.95 2.00 13.94
C MET A 217 9.25 2.02 12.57
N HIS A 218 7.96 1.68 12.58
CA HIS A 218 7.07 1.81 11.43
C HIS A 218 6.48 3.21 11.36
N LEU A 219 6.08 3.63 10.17
CA LEU A 219 5.44 4.91 9.91
C LEU A 219 3.96 4.67 9.59
N GLU A 220 3.04 5.20 10.39
CA GLU A 220 1.62 5.17 10.08
C GLU A 220 1.29 6.20 9.02
N LEU A 221 0.90 5.75 7.83
CA LEU A 221 0.57 6.60 6.70
C LEU A 221 -0.94 6.63 6.48
N LYS A 222 -1.47 7.81 6.15
CA LYS A 222 -2.86 7.97 5.70
C LYS A 222 -3.00 7.26 4.36
N HIS A 223 -3.82 6.21 4.31
CA HIS A 223 -4.02 5.40 3.11
C HIS A 223 -5.08 6.02 2.20
N TYR A 224 -4.71 6.20 0.94
CA TYR A 224 -5.54 6.67 -0.15
C TYR A 224 -5.49 5.69 -1.32
N MET A 225 -6.56 5.66 -2.10
CA MET A 225 -6.68 4.79 -3.25
C MET A 225 -7.05 5.58 -4.51
N TYR A 226 -6.36 5.34 -5.63
CA TYR A 226 -6.60 5.96 -6.95
C TYR A 226 -6.32 7.48 -7.06
N SER A 227 -6.55 8.24 -6.00
CA SER A 227 -6.27 9.66 -5.82
C SER A 227 -6.46 10.05 -4.35
N PHE A 228 -6.10 11.28 -3.95
CA PHE A 228 -6.34 11.79 -2.60
C PHE A 228 -7.83 12.09 -2.32
N GLU A 229 -8.71 11.90 -3.30
CA GLU A 229 -10.16 11.94 -3.14
C GLU A 229 -10.71 10.74 -2.34
N PHE A 230 -10.03 9.59 -2.33
CA PHE A 230 -10.54 8.37 -1.71
C PHE A 230 -9.70 7.94 -0.50
N PRO A 231 -9.91 8.55 0.68
CA PRO A 231 -9.27 8.10 1.92
C PRO A 231 -9.85 6.75 2.37
N VAL A 232 -8.97 5.79 2.63
CA VAL A 232 -9.34 4.45 3.10
C VAL A 232 -9.33 4.41 4.62
N ASP A 233 -8.14 4.50 5.22
CA ASP A 233 -7.93 4.47 6.67
C ASP A 233 -6.45 4.82 7.01
N TYR A 234 -6.00 4.41 8.20
CA TYR A 234 -4.63 4.54 8.70
C TYR A 234 -3.90 3.18 8.76
N SER A 235 -4.36 2.18 7.98
CA SER A 235 -3.82 0.82 8.04
C SER A 235 -2.47 0.63 7.33
N SER A 236 -1.96 1.68 6.68
CA SER A 236 -0.65 1.62 6.02
C SER A 236 0.46 1.90 7.03
N TRP A 237 1.20 0.85 7.40
CA TRP A 237 2.27 0.93 8.39
C TRP A 237 3.60 0.30 7.93
N ARG A 238 3.67 -0.26 6.71
CA ARG A 238 4.82 -1.09 6.29
C ARG A 238 6.09 -0.27 6.05
N ALA A 239 5.96 1.02 5.75
CA ALA A 239 7.07 1.95 5.66
C ALA A 239 7.81 2.00 7.01
N THR A 240 9.13 1.85 6.96
CA THR A 240 9.95 1.83 8.18
C THR A 240 11.03 2.88 8.14
N ILE A 241 11.42 3.34 9.33
CA ILE A 241 12.69 4.01 9.53
C ILE A 241 13.55 3.18 10.50
N GLN A 242 14.83 3.06 10.16
CA GLN A 242 15.78 2.29 10.92
C GLN A 242 17.12 3.02 11.04
N ILE A 243 17.82 2.85 12.16
CA ILE A 243 19.23 3.20 12.27
C ILE A 243 20.06 2.17 11.48
N PHE A 244 20.90 2.65 10.58
CA PHE A 244 21.74 1.81 9.75
C PHE A 244 22.89 1.20 10.56
N GLY A 245 23.02 -0.12 10.48
CA GLY A 245 24.07 -0.90 11.12
C GLY A 245 24.54 -2.05 10.22
N PRO A 246 25.50 -2.88 10.69
CA PRO A 246 26.16 -3.88 9.85
C PRO A 246 25.18 -4.94 9.32
N ARG A 247 24.15 -5.26 10.10
CA ARG A 247 23.11 -6.25 9.79
C ARG A 247 21.86 -5.66 9.14
N THR A 248 21.81 -4.35 8.92
CA THR A 248 20.67 -3.70 8.28
C THR A 248 20.57 -4.16 6.82
N GLY A 249 19.37 -4.59 6.44
CA GLY A 249 19.02 -5.00 5.08
C GLY A 249 17.66 -4.45 4.72
N TYR A 250 17.44 -4.19 3.45
CA TYR A 250 16.20 -3.62 2.95
C TYR A 250 15.03 -4.58 3.16
N ARG A 251 14.00 -4.12 3.88
CA ARG A 251 12.80 -4.89 4.21
C ARG A 251 11.58 -3.98 4.19
N HIS A 252 10.42 -4.57 3.92
CA HIS A 252 9.12 -3.90 3.91
C HIS A 252 8.06 -4.87 4.44
N SER A 253 8.30 -5.27 5.67
CA SER A 253 7.48 -6.18 6.46
C SER A 253 7.69 -5.82 7.92
N ARG A 254 6.91 -6.38 8.84
CA ARG A 254 7.01 -6.06 10.26
C ARG A 254 8.43 -6.28 10.79
N GLN A 255 9.11 -5.20 11.19
CA GLN A 255 10.45 -5.23 11.83
C GLN A 255 10.40 -5.03 13.35
N THR A 256 9.36 -4.37 13.85
CA THR A 256 9.20 -3.89 15.22
C THR A 256 7.72 -3.70 15.51
N ASP A 257 7.39 -3.45 16.78
CA ASP A 257 6.03 -3.21 17.29
C ASP A 257 5.74 -1.71 17.52
N LEU A 258 6.76 -0.86 17.30
CA LEU A 258 6.68 0.58 17.43
C LEU A 258 6.14 1.21 16.14
N ILE A 259 5.15 2.10 16.27
CA ILE A 259 4.62 2.93 15.19
C ILE A 259 4.78 4.40 15.58
N LEU A 260 5.27 5.20 14.63
CA LEU A 260 5.14 6.65 14.67
C LEU A 260 3.86 7.07 13.96
N SER A 261 2.92 7.66 14.70
CA SER A 261 1.63 8.09 14.16
C SER A 261 1.73 9.28 13.21
N ASP A 262 0.72 9.43 12.35
CA ASP A 262 0.55 10.56 11.42
C ASP A 262 1.78 10.85 10.56
N SER A 263 2.46 9.80 10.08
CA SER A 263 3.80 9.92 9.50
C SER A 263 3.85 10.23 8.00
N GLY A 264 2.72 10.46 7.35
CA GLY A 264 2.65 10.78 5.93
C GLY A 264 1.47 10.14 5.21
N TRP A 265 1.68 9.76 3.95
CA TRP A 265 0.63 9.35 3.02
C TRP A 265 1.01 8.10 2.26
N HIS A 266 0.04 7.23 2.00
CA HIS A 266 0.18 6.10 1.10
C HIS A 266 -0.87 6.18 0.01
N CYS A 267 -0.47 6.47 -1.24
CA CYS A 267 -1.41 6.65 -2.36
C CYS A 267 -1.35 5.47 -3.33
N SER A 268 -2.08 4.40 -3.00
CA SER A 268 -2.12 3.18 -3.81
C SER A 268 -2.85 3.40 -5.14
N PHE A 269 -2.28 2.88 -6.24
CA PHE A 269 -2.85 3.00 -7.59
C PHE A 269 -3.12 4.45 -8.05
N CYS A 270 -2.35 5.41 -7.55
CA CYS A 270 -2.52 6.83 -7.88
C CYS A 270 -1.83 7.21 -9.20
N PHE A 271 -2.40 6.74 -10.31
CA PHE A 271 -1.84 6.92 -11.66
C PHE A 271 -2.63 7.91 -12.53
N ARG A 272 -1.95 8.48 -13.52
CA ARG A 272 -2.52 9.43 -14.48
C ARG A 272 -3.24 8.71 -15.62
N ARG A 273 -2.69 7.59 -16.08
CA ARG A 273 -3.17 6.85 -17.27
C ARG A 273 -3.72 5.49 -16.91
N LEU A 274 -4.78 5.05 -17.59
CA LEU A 274 -5.38 3.72 -17.37
C LEU A 274 -4.40 2.57 -17.65
N GLN A 275 -3.47 2.77 -18.58
CA GLN A 275 -2.41 1.80 -18.87
C GLN A 275 -1.52 1.53 -17.65
N GLU A 276 -1.25 2.53 -16.81
CA GLU A 276 -0.42 2.37 -15.62
C GLU A 276 -1.11 1.51 -14.54
N PHE A 277 -2.44 1.60 -14.43
CA PHE A 277 -3.23 0.70 -13.58
C PHE A 277 -3.08 -0.74 -14.05
N VAL A 278 -3.34 -1.01 -15.34
CA VAL A 278 -3.21 -2.36 -15.91
C VAL A 278 -1.78 -2.89 -15.77
N PHE A 279 -0.79 -2.02 -15.97
CA PHE A 279 0.61 -2.38 -15.75
C PHE A 279 0.84 -2.82 -14.30
N LYS A 280 0.50 -2.00 -13.30
CA LYS A 280 0.68 -2.38 -11.88
C LYS A 280 -0.09 -3.64 -11.52
N MET A 281 -1.35 -3.77 -11.95
CA MET A 281 -2.22 -4.93 -11.70
C MET A 281 -1.59 -6.24 -12.19
N THR A 282 -0.81 -6.22 -13.27
CA THR A 282 -0.16 -7.41 -13.84
C THR A 282 1.32 -7.56 -13.46
N ALA A 283 1.92 -6.53 -12.86
CA ALA A 283 3.36 -6.46 -12.61
C ALA A 283 3.78 -6.81 -11.18
N TYR A 284 3.01 -6.38 -10.18
CA TYR A 284 3.38 -6.52 -8.77
C TYR A 284 3.08 -7.92 -8.21
N SER A 285 3.51 -8.17 -6.97
CA SER A 285 3.51 -9.53 -6.41
C SER A 285 2.14 -10.15 -6.20
N HIS A 286 1.09 -9.31 -6.15
CA HIS A 286 -0.30 -9.74 -6.06
C HIS A 286 -1.05 -9.71 -7.41
N ALA A 287 -0.33 -9.96 -8.52
CA ALA A 287 -0.93 -10.05 -9.85
C ALA A 287 -1.95 -11.21 -9.97
N ASP A 288 -1.90 -12.19 -9.08
CA ASP A 288 -2.88 -13.28 -8.94
C ASP A 288 -4.31 -12.78 -8.68
N ARG A 289 -4.46 -11.56 -8.15
CA ARG A 289 -5.76 -10.90 -7.96
C ARG A 289 -6.48 -10.61 -9.28
N VAL A 290 -5.76 -10.56 -10.41
CA VAL A 290 -6.35 -10.46 -11.76
C VAL A 290 -6.86 -11.84 -12.19
N ARG A 291 -8.07 -12.18 -11.73
CA ARG A 291 -8.68 -13.49 -11.97
C ARG A 291 -9.30 -13.64 -13.36
N ARG A 292 -9.62 -12.51 -14.01
CA ARG A 292 -10.33 -12.46 -15.28
C ARG A 292 -9.77 -11.33 -16.15
N ASN A 293 -9.71 -11.56 -17.45
CA ASN A 293 -9.24 -10.54 -18.40
C ASN A 293 -10.11 -9.27 -18.40
N GLU A 294 -11.38 -9.38 -18.01
CA GLU A 294 -12.28 -8.23 -17.88
C GLU A 294 -11.79 -7.21 -16.85
N PHE A 295 -10.98 -7.62 -15.86
CA PHE A 295 -10.41 -6.70 -14.87
C PHE A 295 -9.42 -5.72 -15.48
N LEU A 296 -8.83 -6.07 -16.62
CA LEU A 296 -7.87 -5.25 -17.36
C LEU A 296 -8.54 -4.32 -18.39
N ASN A 297 -9.88 -4.36 -18.49
CA ASN A 297 -10.61 -3.49 -19.40
C ASN A 297 -10.59 -2.03 -18.91
N TYR A 298 -10.14 -1.11 -19.76
CA TYR A 298 -9.99 0.31 -19.42
C TYR A 298 -11.31 0.97 -19.02
N SER A 299 -12.41 0.70 -19.73
CA SER A 299 -13.73 1.26 -19.41
C SER A 299 -14.23 0.78 -18.05
N ARG A 300 -13.97 -0.50 -17.70
CA ARG A 300 -14.28 -1.04 -16.36
C ARG A 300 -13.44 -0.36 -15.29
N ILE A 301 -12.12 -0.29 -15.48
CA ILE A 301 -11.19 0.34 -14.53
C ILE A 301 -11.61 1.78 -14.28
N GLN A 302 -11.84 2.57 -15.34
CA GLN A 302 -12.26 3.97 -15.24
C GLN A 302 -13.54 4.13 -14.41
N LYS A 303 -14.53 3.27 -14.61
CA LYS A 303 -15.78 3.27 -13.83
C LYS A 303 -15.51 2.97 -12.36
N ILE A 304 -14.71 1.93 -12.09
CA ILE A 304 -14.41 1.48 -10.72
C ILE A 304 -13.67 2.56 -9.94
N ILE A 305 -12.58 3.11 -10.49
CA ILE A 305 -11.78 4.11 -9.79
C ILE A 305 -12.56 5.40 -9.53
N CYS A 306 -13.45 5.80 -10.44
CA CYS A 306 -14.32 6.97 -10.22
C CYS A 306 -15.40 6.72 -9.16
N SER A 307 -15.82 5.47 -8.99
CA SER A 307 -16.82 5.10 -7.99
C SER A 307 -16.22 4.72 -6.63
N GLY A 308 -14.89 4.69 -6.48
CA GLY A 308 -14.22 4.26 -5.26
C GLY A 308 -14.36 2.75 -4.96
N ASN A 309 -14.77 1.93 -5.92
CA ASN A 309 -14.91 0.48 -5.74
C ASN A 309 -13.55 -0.25 -5.80
N ASP A 310 -13.49 -1.50 -5.35
CA ASP A 310 -12.28 -2.34 -5.42
C ASP A 310 -11.98 -2.82 -6.86
N LEU A 311 -10.74 -2.65 -7.33
CA LEU A 311 -10.33 -3.04 -8.69
C LEU A 311 -10.47 -4.54 -8.99
N PHE A 312 -10.35 -5.38 -7.95
CA PHE A 312 -10.29 -6.84 -8.04
C PHE A 312 -11.60 -7.52 -7.61
N ASP A 313 -12.64 -6.72 -7.33
CA ASP A 313 -13.92 -7.14 -6.76
C ASP A 313 -13.73 -7.94 -5.45
N MET A 314 -12.72 -7.60 -4.65
CA MET A 314 -12.42 -8.29 -3.40
C MET A 314 -13.20 -7.71 -2.22
N LEU A 315 -13.47 -8.54 -1.22
CA LEU A 315 -13.96 -8.06 0.08
C LEU A 315 -12.78 -7.52 0.91
N PRO A 316 -13.02 -6.57 1.82
CA PRO A 316 -11.99 -6.08 2.73
C PRO A 316 -11.34 -7.20 3.54
N GLU A 317 -10.03 -7.08 3.76
CA GLU A 317 -9.22 -8.05 4.49
C GLU A 317 -9.28 -7.79 6.01
N GLU A 318 -10.41 -8.10 6.65
CA GLU A 318 -10.66 -7.76 8.05
C GLU A 318 -10.80 -8.99 8.97
N HIS A 319 -10.39 -8.84 10.23
CA HIS A 319 -10.44 -9.88 11.26
C HIS A 319 -11.69 -9.83 12.16
N THR A 320 -12.56 -8.83 11.98
CA THR A 320 -13.83 -8.72 12.71
C THR A 320 -14.97 -8.43 11.76
N PHE A 321 -16.16 -8.98 12.01
CA PHE A 321 -17.34 -8.69 11.19
C PHE A 321 -17.72 -7.20 11.21
N GLN A 322 -17.53 -6.52 12.34
CA GLN A 322 -17.81 -5.09 12.45
C GLN A 322 -16.90 -4.26 11.53
N ALA A 323 -15.58 -4.53 11.53
CA ALA A 323 -14.65 -3.83 10.65
C ALA A 323 -14.89 -4.19 9.18
N LEU A 324 -15.17 -5.47 8.89
CA LEU A 324 -15.52 -5.94 7.54
C LEU A 324 -16.71 -5.15 7.00
N ILE A 325 -17.84 -5.14 7.71
CA ILE A 325 -19.07 -4.45 7.30
C ILE A 325 -18.83 -2.95 7.15
N LYS A 326 -18.06 -2.33 8.05
CA LYS A 326 -17.73 -0.89 7.98
C LYS A 326 -16.97 -0.53 6.70
N LYS A 327 -16.13 -1.43 6.20
CA LYS A 327 -15.30 -1.22 5.00
C LYS A 327 -15.90 -1.80 3.72
N MET A 328 -17.06 -2.45 3.80
CA MET A 328 -17.74 -2.98 2.62
C MET A 328 -18.32 -1.83 1.77
N GLY A 329 -18.17 -1.95 0.46
CA GLY A 329 -18.69 -0.99 -0.51
C GLY A 329 -17.63 -0.02 -1.02
N PRO A 330 -18.04 1.03 -1.74
CA PRO A 330 -17.12 2.01 -2.29
C PRO A 330 -16.48 2.85 -1.19
N ILE A 331 -15.21 3.21 -1.39
CA ILE A 331 -14.47 4.14 -0.54
C ILE A 331 -15.15 5.51 -0.61
N PRO A 332 -15.45 6.16 0.53
CA PRO A 332 -16.10 7.46 0.53
C PRO A 332 -15.21 8.52 -0.10
N HIS A 333 -15.84 9.46 -0.81
CA HIS A 333 -15.15 10.62 -1.39
C HIS A 333 -14.86 11.66 -0.31
N SER A 334 -13.69 12.30 -0.40
CA SER A 334 -13.29 13.44 0.41
C SER A 334 -12.99 14.62 -0.50
N ALA A 335 -13.65 15.76 -0.23
CA ALA A 335 -13.33 17.03 -0.86
C ALA A 335 -12.21 17.80 -0.14
N SER A 336 -11.67 17.24 0.95
CA SER A 336 -10.66 17.91 1.76
C SER A 336 -9.28 17.83 1.10
N ALA A 337 -8.66 18.99 0.90
CA ALA A 337 -7.25 19.11 0.56
C ALA A 337 -6.36 19.36 1.81
N VAL A 338 -6.96 19.33 3.00
CA VAL A 338 -6.24 19.59 4.25
C VAL A 338 -5.32 18.42 4.55
N HIS A 339 -4.08 18.72 4.94
CA HIS A 339 -3.03 17.74 5.22
C HIS A 339 -2.67 16.84 4.03
N LEU A 340 -2.84 17.30 2.79
CA LEU A 340 -2.23 16.65 1.62
C LEU A 340 -0.78 17.15 1.41
N PRO A 341 0.04 16.46 0.59
CA PRO A 341 1.39 16.92 0.27
C PRO A 341 1.38 18.37 -0.26
N SER A 342 2.25 19.23 0.27
CA SER A 342 2.31 20.65 -0.08
C SER A 342 2.63 20.85 -1.57
N TYR A 343 3.60 20.11 -2.10
CA TYR A 343 4.00 20.16 -3.51
C TYR A 343 2.87 19.73 -4.45
N LEU A 344 2.03 18.78 -4.03
CA LEU A 344 0.83 18.39 -4.78
C LEU A 344 -0.14 19.57 -4.90
N ILE A 345 -0.40 20.28 -3.80
CA ILE A 345 -1.33 21.41 -3.75
C ILE A 345 -0.78 22.60 -4.54
N GLU A 346 0.50 22.91 -4.37
CA GLU A 346 1.17 24.00 -5.09
C GLU A 346 1.21 23.75 -6.61
N ASN A 347 1.21 22.48 -7.04
CA ASN A 347 1.24 22.07 -8.44
C ASN A 347 -0.06 21.38 -8.88
N ALA A 348 -1.19 21.82 -8.33
CA ALA A 348 -2.51 21.22 -8.56
C ALA A 348 -2.86 21.06 -10.04
N ASP A 349 -2.50 22.01 -10.90
CA ASP A 349 -2.78 21.93 -12.35
C ASP A 349 -2.11 20.70 -13.00
N LYS A 350 -0.86 20.43 -12.62
CA LYS A 350 -0.07 19.30 -13.13
C LYS A 350 -0.59 17.97 -12.60
N PHE A 351 -1.03 17.93 -11.35
CA PHE A 351 -1.44 16.72 -10.63
C PHE A 351 -2.95 16.66 -10.38
N ARG A 352 -3.76 17.41 -11.14
CA ARG A 352 -5.21 17.52 -10.93
C ARG A 352 -5.91 16.18 -10.81
N PHE A 353 -5.44 15.16 -11.53
CA PHE A 353 -6.00 13.81 -11.52
C PHE A 353 -5.94 13.15 -10.13
N LEU A 354 -5.04 13.59 -9.25
CA LEU A 354 -4.92 13.14 -7.87
C LEU A 354 -5.81 13.90 -6.89
N LEU A 355 -6.49 14.95 -7.33
CA LEU A 355 -7.31 15.83 -6.49
C LEU A 355 -8.81 15.59 -6.72
N PRO A 356 -9.67 15.96 -5.75
CA PRO A 356 -11.10 15.69 -5.81
C PRO A 356 -11.78 16.19 -7.09
N GLY A 357 -12.70 15.38 -7.63
CA GLY A 357 -13.51 15.72 -8.81
C GLY A 357 -12.83 15.46 -10.15
N ASN A 358 -11.62 14.91 -10.16
CA ASN A 358 -10.81 14.70 -11.37
C ASN A 358 -10.50 13.21 -11.59
N CYS A 359 -11.47 12.32 -11.43
CA CYS A 359 -11.26 10.87 -11.50
C CYS A 359 -11.00 10.33 -12.93
N LEU A 360 -11.30 11.10 -13.98
CA LEU A 360 -11.06 10.69 -15.36
C LEU A 360 -9.55 10.57 -15.63
N ARG A 361 -9.17 9.48 -16.30
CA ARG A 361 -7.80 9.12 -16.65
C ARG A 361 -7.67 9.06 -18.16
N THR A 362 -6.49 9.43 -18.64
CA THR A 362 -6.16 9.39 -20.07
C THR A 362 -5.73 8.01 -20.53
#